data_AF-A0A0D0CXI1-F1
#
_entry.id   AF-A0A0D0CXI1-F1
#
_cell.length_a   1.000
_cell.length_b   1.000
_cell.length_c   1.000
_cell.angle_alpha   90.00
_cell.angle_beta   90.00
_cell.angle_gamma   90.00
#
_symmetry.space_group_name_H-M   'P 1'
#
loop_
_entity.id
_entity.type
_entity.pdbx_description
1 polymer ?
#
loop_
_entity_poly.entity_id
_entity_poly.type
_entity_poly.pdbx_seq_one_letter_code
_entity_poly.pdbx_strand_id
1 'polypeptide(L)'
;CGKNFMPNQTVVPPGGQFQLPASSSEPLIAFRCAPVFRPYLEEDGKDAAFLIDTPIVYQYIEGAAPISLPASSAHSSRGLGNVDVTISIGNYLYTTEEVPVNATGFEISLDIHSLIAQKTPYNVSCSATYKTETSSSGTTTQYFSANTSLLYLPDTSNSVVKTDLRTGALWTRPADGKGGAFAPFIPQGFYISFDQYLAKNLSLLDQLKADGFNTV
;
A
#
# COMPACT_ATOMS: atom_id res chain seq x y z
N CYS A 1 4.91 8.63 26.76
CA CYS A 1 4.35 9.53 27.80
C CYS A 1 5.24 9.47 29.04
N GLY A 2 5.96 10.55 29.37
CA GLY A 2 6.85 10.65 30.54
C GLY A 2 6.10 10.74 31.86
N LYS A 3 5.22 9.77 32.13
CA LYS A 3 4.49 9.66 33.39
C LYS A 3 5.41 9.02 34.43
N ASN A 4 5.56 9.69 35.56
CA ASN A 4 6.25 9.16 36.73
C ASN A 4 5.37 8.06 37.36
N PHE A 5 5.96 6.90 37.62
CA PHE A 5 5.28 5.80 38.31
C PHE A 5 5.52 5.83 39.83
N MET A 6 6.42 6.69 40.32
CA MET A 6 6.78 6.80 41.74
C MET A 6 6.99 8.25 42.21
N PRO A 7 6.75 8.53 43.51
CA PRO A 7 7.15 9.79 44.13
C PRO A 7 8.68 9.95 44.10
N ASN A 8 9.19 11.13 43.76
CA ASN A 8 10.62 11.51 43.64
C ASN A 8 11.38 11.14 42.35
N GLN A 9 10.71 10.72 41.27
CA GLN A 9 11.37 10.65 39.96
C GLN A 9 11.45 12.03 39.27
N THR A 10 12.63 12.36 38.76
CA THR A 10 12.85 13.54 37.89
C THR A 10 12.14 13.34 36.56
N VAL A 11 11.42 14.37 36.11
CA VAL A 11 10.72 14.36 34.82
C VAL A 11 11.74 14.23 33.70
N VAL A 12 11.74 13.08 33.02
CA VAL A 12 12.48 12.89 31.78
C VAL A 12 11.57 13.31 30.63
N PRO A 13 11.99 14.24 29.75
CA PRO A 13 11.21 14.58 28.55
C PRO A 13 10.83 13.30 27.81
N PRO A 14 9.55 13.11 27.42
CA PRO A 14 9.17 11.92 26.69
C PRO A 14 9.98 11.86 25.39
N GLY A 15 10.84 10.85 25.27
CA GLY A 15 11.42 10.45 24.00
C GLY A 15 10.33 9.97 23.03
N GLY A 16 10.70 9.77 21.77
CA GLY A 16 9.76 9.30 20.74
C GLY A 16 8.95 10.42 20.07
N GLN A 17 9.41 11.67 20.13
CA GLN A 17 8.95 12.68 19.17
C GLN A 17 9.36 12.23 17.77
N PHE A 18 8.37 12.06 16.89
CA PHE A 18 8.65 11.83 15.47
C PHE A 18 9.38 13.05 14.93
N GLN A 19 10.58 12.83 14.37
CA GLN A 19 11.26 13.89 13.63
C GLN A 19 10.41 14.20 12.39
N LEU A 20 9.97 15.45 12.28
CA LEU A 20 9.28 15.90 11.09
C LEU A 20 10.30 15.97 9.93
N PRO A 21 9.90 15.58 8.71
CA PRO A 21 10.76 15.72 7.54
C PRO A 21 11.08 17.20 7.29
N ALA A 22 12.29 17.47 6.79
CA ALA A 22 12.69 18.81 6.40
C ALA A 22 11.78 19.35 5.28
N SER A 23 11.44 20.63 5.33
CA SER A 23 10.65 21.28 4.29
C SER A 23 11.49 21.60 3.05
N SER A 24 10.85 21.60 1.89
CA SER A 24 11.43 22.00 0.60
C SER A 24 10.73 23.26 0.10
N SER A 25 11.50 24.21 -0.43
CA SER A 25 10.96 25.38 -1.16
C SER A 25 10.55 25.04 -2.60
N GLU A 26 11.01 23.90 -3.12
CA GLU A 26 10.72 23.40 -4.46
C GLU A 26 9.75 22.21 -4.40
N PRO A 27 8.88 22.05 -5.41
CA PRO A 27 8.00 20.90 -5.47
C PRO A 27 8.80 19.61 -5.68
N LEU A 28 8.44 18.59 -4.91
CA LEU A 28 8.94 17.23 -5.05
C LEU A 28 7.79 16.32 -5.49
N ILE A 29 8.09 15.27 -6.24
CA ILE A 29 7.16 14.17 -6.48
C ILE A 29 7.56 12.98 -5.62
N ALA A 30 6.60 12.41 -4.89
CA ALA A 30 6.81 11.18 -4.13
C ALA A 30 6.24 10.00 -4.91
N PHE A 31 7.03 9.46 -5.84
CA PHE A 31 6.61 8.34 -6.68
C PHE A 31 6.58 7.03 -5.88
N ARG A 32 5.42 6.37 -5.80
CA ARG A 32 5.27 5.08 -5.12
C ARG A 32 4.56 4.08 -6.01
N CYS A 33 4.90 2.81 -5.81
CA CYS A 33 4.39 1.69 -6.57
C CYS A 33 4.18 0.49 -5.63
N ALA A 34 2.98 -0.07 -5.61
CA ALA A 34 2.66 -1.24 -4.80
C ALA A 34 1.57 -2.09 -5.46
N PRO A 35 1.56 -3.43 -5.28
CA PRO A 35 0.40 -4.23 -5.71
C PRO A 35 -0.85 -3.84 -4.91
N VAL A 36 -2.04 -3.88 -5.52
CA VAL A 36 -3.31 -3.61 -4.82
C VAL A 36 -3.53 -4.61 -3.68
N PHE A 37 -3.29 -5.91 -3.91
CA PHE A 37 -3.40 -6.94 -2.88
C PHE A 37 -2.05 -7.57 -2.53
N ARG A 38 -1.92 -7.98 -1.26
CA ARG A 38 -0.82 -8.81 -0.77
C ARG A 38 -1.34 -9.93 0.14
N PRO A 39 -1.13 -11.22 -0.17
CA PRO A 39 -0.65 -11.75 -1.45
C PRO A 39 -1.74 -11.72 -2.54
N TYR A 40 -1.34 -11.93 -3.79
CA TYR A 40 -2.22 -12.46 -4.82
C TYR A 40 -2.14 -13.99 -4.84
N LEU A 41 -3.24 -14.64 -5.20
CA LEU A 41 -3.34 -16.07 -5.47
C LEU A 41 -3.45 -16.33 -6.96
N GLU A 42 -3.23 -17.56 -7.39
CA GLU A 42 -3.27 -17.98 -8.80
C GLU A 42 -4.62 -17.67 -9.45
N GLU A 43 -5.72 -17.82 -8.69
CA GLU A 43 -7.06 -17.40 -9.10
C GLU A 43 -7.20 -15.90 -9.44
N ASP A 44 -6.34 -15.04 -8.89
CA ASP A 44 -6.38 -13.58 -9.14
C ASP A 44 -5.56 -13.16 -10.37
N GLY A 45 -4.92 -14.11 -11.07
CA GLY A 45 -3.86 -13.81 -12.04
C GLY A 45 -4.26 -12.78 -13.11
N LYS A 46 -5.53 -12.77 -13.54
CA LYS A 46 -6.05 -11.85 -14.56
C LYS A 46 -6.49 -10.49 -14.03
N ASP A 47 -6.77 -10.40 -12.74
CA ASP A 47 -7.38 -9.23 -12.08
C ASP A 47 -6.38 -8.48 -11.20
N ALA A 48 -5.09 -8.82 -11.30
CA ALA A 48 -4.06 -8.12 -10.55
C ALA A 48 -3.89 -6.68 -11.05
N ALA A 49 -3.61 -5.80 -10.09
CA ALA A 49 -3.37 -4.39 -10.33
C ALA A 49 -2.30 -3.85 -9.37
N PHE A 50 -1.73 -2.71 -9.76
CA PHE A 50 -0.77 -1.92 -8.98
C PHE A 50 -1.32 -0.53 -8.72
N LEU A 51 -1.09 -0.03 -7.51
CA LEU A 51 -1.32 1.34 -7.10
C LEU A 51 -0.09 2.17 -7.39
N ILE A 52 -0.33 3.28 -8.07
CA ILE A 52 0.66 4.30 -8.35
C ILE A 52 0.26 5.60 -7.63
N ASP A 53 1.20 6.14 -6.86
CA ASP A 53 1.10 7.46 -6.29
C ASP A 53 2.12 8.39 -6.95
N THR A 54 1.68 9.59 -7.32
CA THR A 54 2.50 10.68 -7.88
C THR A 54 2.25 12.03 -7.16
N PRO A 55 1.98 12.08 -5.84
CA PRO A 55 1.65 13.32 -5.16
C PRO A 55 2.80 14.31 -5.22
N ILE A 56 2.44 15.59 -5.38
CA ILE A 56 3.38 16.70 -5.20
C ILE A 56 3.45 17.03 -3.71
N VAL A 57 4.67 17.04 -3.18
CA VAL A 57 4.96 17.33 -1.77
C VAL A 57 6.03 18.41 -1.65
N TYR A 58 6.04 19.11 -0.51
CA TYR A 58 7.03 20.14 -0.16
C TYR A 58 7.83 19.73 1.09
N GLN A 59 7.99 18.43 1.30
CA GLN A 59 8.72 17.85 2.40
C GLN A 59 9.60 16.71 1.88
N TYR A 60 10.83 16.63 2.35
CA TYR A 60 11.75 15.55 2.03
C TYR A 60 11.33 14.27 2.76
N ILE A 61 10.35 13.58 2.19
CA ILE A 61 9.92 12.24 2.59
C ILE A 61 10.66 11.19 1.77
N GLU A 62 10.67 9.96 2.25
CA GLU A 62 11.31 8.84 1.55
C GLU A 62 10.75 8.67 0.14
N GLY A 63 11.66 8.57 -0.85
CA GLY A 63 11.31 8.44 -2.26
C GLY A 63 10.90 9.74 -2.96
N ALA A 64 10.85 10.88 -2.26
CA ALA A 64 10.55 12.17 -2.89
C ALA A 64 11.76 12.73 -3.65
N ALA A 65 11.53 13.19 -4.88
CA ALA A 65 12.56 13.79 -5.73
C ALA A 65 12.07 15.10 -6.38
N PRO A 66 12.96 16.07 -6.66
CA PRO A 66 12.56 17.32 -7.30
C PRO A 66 11.85 17.13 -8.65
N ILE A 67 10.80 17.90 -8.90
CA ILE A 67 10.05 17.89 -10.17
C ILE A 67 9.91 19.31 -10.73
N SER A 68 10.19 19.48 -12.01
CA SER A 68 10.07 20.75 -12.72
C SER A 68 8.67 20.87 -13.29
N LEU A 69 7.81 21.68 -12.66
CA LEU A 69 6.43 21.84 -13.13
C LEU A 69 6.33 22.92 -14.24
N PRO A 70 5.33 22.82 -15.15
CA PRO A 70 5.08 23.84 -16.16
C PRO A 70 4.86 25.22 -15.53
N ALA A 71 5.42 26.28 -16.12
CA ALA A 71 5.38 27.64 -15.57
C ALA A 71 3.95 28.18 -15.38
N SER A 72 3.00 27.73 -16.20
CA SER A 72 1.57 28.07 -16.10
C SER A 72 0.84 27.40 -14.93
N SER A 73 1.46 26.40 -14.29
CA SER A 73 0.87 25.55 -13.25
C SER A 73 1.48 25.74 -11.86
N ALA A 74 2.44 26.67 -11.70
CA ALA A 74 3.14 26.93 -10.43
C ALA A 74 2.19 27.27 -9.25
N HIS A 75 0.94 27.67 -9.53
CA HIS A 75 -0.05 28.07 -8.53
C HIS A 75 -1.42 27.37 -8.68
N SER A 76 -1.55 26.35 -9.54
CA SER A 76 -2.81 25.61 -9.68
C SER A 76 -2.57 24.14 -9.94
N SER A 77 -3.41 23.27 -9.38
CA SER A 77 -3.37 21.81 -9.60
C SER A 77 -3.85 21.39 -11.00
N ARG A 78 -4.10 22.34 -11.91
CA ARG A 78 -4.58 22.06 -13.28
C ARG A 78 -3.42 22.16 -14.26
N GLY A 79 -3.36 21.20 -15.18
CA GLY A 79 -2.38 21.21 -16.28
C GLY A 79 -0.97 20.75 -15.92
N LEU A 80 -0.82 19.93 -14.87
CA LEU A 80 0.48 19.36 -14.46
C LEU A 80 0.97 18.26 -15.42
N GLY A 81 0.11 17.78 -16.32
CA GLY A 81 0.43 16.70 -17.27
C GLY A 81 0.39 15.31 -16.65
N ASN A 82 0.89 14.35 -17.41
CA ASN A 82 0.97 12.93 -17.04
C ASN A 82 2.43 12.48 -16.95
N VAL A 83 2.67 11.41 -16.21
CA VAL A 83 3.92 10.66 -16.19
C VAL A 83 3.71 9.32 -16.87
N ASP A 84 4.64 8.93 -17.74
CA ASP A 84 4.64 7.60 -18.35
C ASP A 84 5.21 6.62 -17.32
N VAL A 85 4.37 5.78 -16.72
CA VAL A 85 4.75 4.83 -15.68
C VAL A 85 4.89 3.44 -16.26
N THR A 86 6.09 2.88 -16.19
CA THR A 86 6.38 1.50 -16.57
C THR A 86 6.52 0.64 -15.32
N ILE A 87 5.75 -0.44 -15.24
CA ILE A 87 5.89 -1.50 -14.23
C ILE A 87 6.58 -2.68 -14.89
N SER A 88 7.61 -3.23 -14.27
CA SER A 88 8.37 -4.38 -14.78
C SER A 88 8.58 -5.42 -13.68
N ILE A 89 8.25 -6.67 -13.99
CA ILE A 89 8.42 -7.83 -13.10
C ILE A 89 9.52 -8.72 -13.68
N GLY A 90 10.76 -8.46 -13.27
CA GLY A 90 11.95 -9.09 -13.87
C GLY A 90 11.93 -8.96 -15.40
N ASN A 91 12.17 -10.08 -16.09
CA ASN A 91 12.12 -10.14 -17.55
C ASN A 91 10.81 -10.76 -18.09
N TYR A 92 9.81 -10.93 -17.22
CA TYR A 92 8.61 -11.72 -17.54
C TYR A 92 7.48 -10.86 -18.07
N LEU A 93 7.24 -9.72 -17.43
CA LEU A 93 6.11 -8.84 -17.70
C LEU A 93 6.53 -7.39 -17.59
N TYR A 94 5.97 -6.57 -18.47
CA TYR A 94 6.02 -5.13 -18.36
C TYR A 94 4.73 -4.51 -18.91
N THR A 95 4.33 -3.38 -18.34
CA THR A 95 3.25 -2.54 -18.85
C THR A 95 3.64 -1.08 -18.69
N THR A 96 3.13 -0.21 -19.55
CA THR A 96 3.35 1.24 -19.47
C THR A 96 2.02 1.96 -19.61
N GLU A 97 1.70 2.83 -18.66
CA GLU A 97 0.46 3.62 -18.64
C GLU A 97 0.75 5.08 -18.26
N GLU A 98 -0.09 5.98 -18.75
CA GLU A 98 -0.04 7.39 -18.36
C GLU A 98 -0.78 7.61 -17.04
N VAL A 99 -0.05 8.14 -16.04
CA VAL A 99 -0.60 8.46 -14.72
C VAL A 99 -0.59 9.98 -14.54
N PRO A 100 -1.71 10.62 -14.16
CA PRO A 100 -1.71 12.06 -13.89
C PRO A 100 -0.70 12.43 -12.79
N VAL A 101 -0.02 13.57 -12.94
CA VAL A 101 0.78 14.13 -11.85
C VAL A 101 -0.16 14.56 -10.71
N ASN A 102 0.30 14.39 -9.46
CA ASN A 102 -0.47 14.65 -8.26
C ASN A 102 -1.67 13.71 -8.06
N ALA A 103 -1.57 12.48 -8.55
CA ALA A 103 -2.53 11.41 -8.31
C ALA A 103 -2.16 10.57 -7.07
N THR A 104 -3.16 9.93 -6.48
CA THR A 104 -2.99 8.99 -5.36
C THR A 104 -3.93 7.82 -5.59
N GLY A 105 -3.43 6.60 -5.43
CA GLY A 105 -4.18 5.37 -5.64
C GLY A 105 -4.59 5.14 -7.09
N PHE A 106 -3.82 5.62 -8.07
CA PHE A 106 -4.11 5.33 -9.48
C PHE A 106 -3.83 3.85 -9.76
N GLU A 107 -4.83 3.13 -10.26
CA GLU A 107 -4.72 1.68 -10.50
C GLU A 107 -4.28 1.40 -11.93
N ILE A 108 -3.19 0.64 -12.08
CA ILE A 108 -2.76 0.04 -13.35
C ILE A 108 -3.03 -1.46 -13.27
N SER A 109 -3.94 -1.94 -14.11
CA SER A 109 -4.19 -3.37 -14.27
C SER A 109 -3.02 -4.05 -14.98
N LEU A 110 -2.62 -5.21 -14.48
CA LEU A 110 -1.55 -6.02 -15.05
C LEU A 110 -1.92 -7.49 -14.93
N ASP A 111 -2.09 -8.15 -16.07
CA ASP A 111 -2.35 -9.57 -16.11
C ASP A 111 -1.05 -10.35 -15.76
N ILE A 112 -1.05 -11.02 -14.62
CA ILE A 112 0.07 -11.79 -14.08
C ILE A 112 -0.11 -13.31 -14.24
N HIS A 113 -1.13 -13.80 -14.96
CA HIS A 113 -1.38 -15.24 -15.10
C HIS A 113 -0.23 -16.01 -15.78
N SER A 114 0.63 -15.31 -16.52
CA SER A 114 1.81 -15.89 -17.18
C SER A 114 2.99 -16.11 -16.23
N LEU A 115 2.96 -15.50 -15.03
CA LEU A 115 3.92 -15.79 -13.97
C LEU A 115 3.63 -17.16 -13.34
N ILE A 116 4.67 -17.78 -12.80
CA ILE A 116 4.53 -19.03 -12.06
C ILE A 116 4.25 -18.70 -10.61
N ALA A 117 3.12 -19.17 -10.09
CA ALA A 117 2.79 -18.96 -8.69
C ALA A 117 3.85 -19.62 -7.77
N GLN A 118 4.44 -18.86 -6.84
CA GLN A 118 5.57 -19.31 -6.03
C GLN A 118 5.65 -18.61 -4.67
N LYS A 119 6.27 -19.28 -3.69
CA LYS A 119 6.43 -18.73 -2.32
C LYS A 119 7.46 -17.59 -2.23
N THR A 120 8.36 -17.50 -3.20
CA THR A 120 9.37 -16.44 -3.27
C THR A 120 8.78 -15.23 -4.01
N PRO A 121 8.72 -14.04 -3.39
CA PRO A 121 8.20 -12.85 -4.07
C PRO A 121 8.99 -12.51 -5.33
N TYR A 122 8.30 -12.02 -6.35
CA TYR A 122 8.92 -11.39 -7.50
C TYR A 122 9.38 -9.97 -7.15
N ASN A 123 10.55 -9.58 -7.66
CA ASN A 123 11.00 -8.19 -7.61
C ASN A 123 10.29 -7.40 -8.70
N VAL A 124 9.71 -6.27 -8.31
CA VAL A 124 9.02 -5.35 -9.21
C VAL A 124 9.76 -4.03 -9.23
N SER A 125 10.11 -3.57 -10.42
CA SER A 125 10.69 -2.25 -10.66
C SER A 125 9.63 -1.39 -11.34
N CYS A 126 9.38 -0.21 -10.80
CA CYS A 126 8.51 0.78 -11.40
C CYS A 126 9.35 1.99 -11.76
N SER A 127 9.24 2.49 -12.97
CA SER A 127 9.86 3.72 -13.43
C SER A 127 8.81 4.68 -13.94
N ALA A 128 9.03 5.98 -13.76
CA ALA A 128 8.18 7.02 -14.29
C ALA A 128 9.02 8.03 -15.09
N THR A 129 8.56 8.38 -16.29
CA THR A 129 9.17 9.41 -17.13
C THR A 129 8.24 10.61 -17.20
N TYR A 130 8.74 11.78 -16.84
CA TYR A 130 8.00 13.03 -16.93
C TYR A 130 8.64 13.95 -17.97
N LYS A 131 7.83 14.44 -18.92
CA LYS A 131 8.27 15.40 -19.94
C LYS A 131 7.50 16.69 -19.77
N THR A 132 8.23 17.78 -19.60
CA THR A 132 7.65 19.11 -19.36
C THR A 132 8.32 20.14 -20.27
N GLU A 133 7.54 21.05 -20.81
CA GLU A 133 8.06 22.21 -21.52
C GLU A 133 8.37 23.31 -20.51
N THR A 134 9.64 23.69 -20.43
CA THR A 134 10.07 24.79 -19.57
C THR A 134 10.02 26.11 -20.35
N SER A 135 9.80 27.21 -19.65
CA SER A 135 9.68 28.57 -20.21
C SER A 135 10.89 29.02 -21.04
N SER A 136 12.02 28.31 -20.96
CA SER A 136 13.26 28.53 -21.71
C SER A 136 13.35 27.72 -23.02
N SER A 137 12.23 27.41 -23.67
CA SER A 137 12.13 26.77 -25.01
C SER A 137 12.71 25.35 -25.14
N GLY A 138 12.93 24.66 -24.01
CA GLY A 138 13.44 23.29 -23.98
C GLY A 138 12.51 22.34 -23.24
N THR A 139 12.34 21.13 -23.79
CA THR A 139 11.69 20.01 -23.12
C THR A 139 12.64 19.40 -22.09
N THR A 140 12.26 19.42 -20.82
CA THR A 140 12.98 18.74 -19.75
C THR A 140 12.37 17.36 -19.55
N THR A 141 13.21 16.32 -19.54
CA THR A 141 12.79 14.95 -19.22
C THR A 141 13.36 14.58 -17.86
N GLN A 142 12.51 14.13 -16.93
CA GLN A 142 12.88 13.66 -15.61
C GLN A 142 12.47 12.20 -15.41
N TYR A 143 13.24 11.48 -14.61
CA TYR A 143 13.05 10.06 -14.34
C TYR A 143 12.91 9.82 -12.85
N PHE A 144 11.93 8.99 -12.49
CA PHE A 144 11.69 8.55 -11.11
C PHE A 144 11.61 7.03 -11.08
N SER A 145 11.94 6.44 -9.94
CA SER A 145 11.87 4.99 -9.77
C SER A 145 11.44 4.60 -8.37
N ALA A 146 10.75 3.47 -8.28
CA ALA A 146 10.33 2.83 -7.05
C ALA A 146 10.44 1.32 -7.21
N ASN A 147 10.84 0.62 -6.15
CA ASN A 147 10.92 -0.83 -6.15
C ASN A 147 9.92 -1.40 -5.15
N THR A 148 9.31 -2.53 -5.49
CA THR A 148 8.39 -3.26 -4.61
C THR A 148 8.49 -4.75 -4.86
N SER A 149 7.66 -5.53 -4.17
CA SER A 149 7.59 -6.98 -4.34
C SER A 149 6.16 -7.45 -4.57
N LEU A 150 6.02 -8.42 -5.48
CA LEU A 150 4.79 -9.11 -5.78
C LEU A 150 4.84 -10.52 -5.20
N LEU A 151 4.01 -10.79 -4.20
CA LEU A 151 3.83 -12.13 -3.66
C LEU A 151 2.63 -12.78 -4.34
N TYR A 152 2.91 -13.65 -5.31
CA TYR A 152 1.92 -14.40 -6.11
C TYR A 152 2.02 -15.88 -5.77
N LEU A 153 1.08 -16.38 -4.96
CA LEU A 153 1.13 -17.70 -4.37
C LEU A 153 0.28 -18.72 -5.13
N PRO A 154 0.66 -20.01 -5.15
CA PRO A 154 -0.21 -21.06 -5.67
C PRO A 154 -1.52 -21.09 -4.87
N ASP A 155 -2.59 -21.50 -5.54
CA ASP A 155 -3.86 -21.71 -4.87
C ASP A 155 -3.73 -22.74 -3.74
N THR A 156 -4.46 -22.53 -2.66
CA THR A 156 -4.43 -23.40 -1.49
C THR A 156 -5.81 -23.60 -0.91
N SER A 157 -6.03 -24.79 -0.33
CA SER A 157 -7.20 -25.08 0.50
C SER A 157 -7.06 -24.56 1.93
N ASN A 158 -5.89 -24.04 2.31
CA ASN A 158 -5.66 -23.44 3.63
C ASN A 158 -6.20 -22.00 3.69
N SER A 159 -6.27 -21.44 4.89
CA SER A 159 -6.67 -20.05 5.09
C SER A 159 -5.63 -19.08 4.54
N VAL A 160 -6.09 -18.12 3.74
CA VAL A 160 -5.30 -17.00 3.23
C VAL A 160 -6.01 -15.71 3.62
N VAL A 161 -5.22 -14.72 4.06
CA VAL A 161 -5.67 -13.35 4.28
C VAL A 161 -4.95 -12.47 3.28
N LYS A 162 -5.71 -11.66 2.54
CA LYS A 162 -5.16 -10.62 1.66
C LYS A 162 -5.22 -9.29 2.40
N THR A 163 -4.20 -8.46 2.24
CA THR A 163 -4.25 -7.05 2.64
C THR A 163 -4.50 -6.23 1.40
N ASP A 164 -5.55 -5.42 1.42
CA ASP A 164 -5.86 -4.43 0.40
C ASP A 164 -5.08 -3.14 0.69
N LEU A 165 -4.09 -2.82 -0.15
CA LEU A 165 -3.24 -1.64 0.05
C LEU A 165 -3.92 -0.32 -0.33
N ARG A 166 -5.12 -0.35 -0.94
CA ARG A 166 -5.92 0.86 -1.19
C ARG A 166 -6.49 1.42 0.11
N THR A 167 -6.93 0.52 0.98
CA THR A 167 -7.72 0.84 2.17
C THR A 167 -7.06 0.43 3.47
N GLY A 168 -6.07 -0.48 3.42
CA GLY A 168 -5.52 -1.16 4.58
C GLY A 168 -6.40 -2.29 5.11
N ALA A 169 -7.53 -2.59 4.47
CA ALA A 169 -8.46 -3.62 4.95
C ALA A 169 -7.88 -5.03 4.75
N LEU A 170 -8.20 -5.93 5.67
CA LEU A 170 -7.97 -7.35 5.49
C LEU A 170 -9.12 -7.92 4.65
N TRP A 171 -8.82 -8.89 3.80
CA TRP A 171 -9.79 -9.63 3.01
C TRP A 171 -9.61 -11.11 3.27
N THR A 172 -10.69 -11.80 3.60
CA THR A 172 -10.68 -13.23 3.89
C THR A 172 -11.80 -13.92 3.14
N ARG A 173 -11.66 -15.23 2.93
CA ARG A 173 -12.80 -16.06 2.54
C ARG A 173 -13.73 -16.28 3.75
N PRO A 174 -15.02 -16.57 3.52
CA PRO A 174 -15.93 -16.99 4.58
C PRO A 174 -15.39 -18.18 5.37
N ALA A 175 -15.45 -18.10 6.70
CA ALA A 175 -15.04 -19.17 7.61
C ALA A 175 -16.16 -20.20 7.87
N ASP A 176 -16.97 -20.51 6.85
CA ASP A 176 -18.10 -21.44 6.93
C ASP A 176 -17.76 -22.84 6.40
N GLY A 177 -16.51 -23.06 5.98
CA GLY A 177 -16.02 -24.31 5.40
C GLY A 177 -16.51 -24.59 3.99
N LYS A 178 -17.30 -23.68 3.39
CA LYS A 178 -17.83 -23.82 2.01
C LYS A 178 -16.99 -23.09 0.98
N GLY A 179 -15.99 -22.32 1.43
CA GLY A 179 -15.19 -21.45 0.57
C GLY A 179 -15.97 -20.20 0.18
N GLY A 180 -15.58 -19.58 -0.93
CA GLY A 180 -16.22 -18.36 -1.45
C GLY A 180 -15.21 -17.29 -1.83
N ALA A 181 -15.73 -16.18 -2.37
CA ALA A 181 -14.93 -15.03 -2.74
C ALA A 181 -14.31 -14.36 -1.51
N PHE A 182 -13.16 -13.70 -1.72
CA PHE A 182 -12.60 -12.82 -0.71
C PHE A 182 -13.52 -11.62 -0.47
N ALA A 183 -13.70 -11.25 0.79
CA ALA A 183 -14.46 -10.07 1.19
C ALA A 183 -13.73 -9.32 2.32
N PRO A 184 -13.93 -7.99 2.44
CA PRO A 184 -13.37 -7.22 3.55
C PRO A 184 -13.74 -7.81 4.91
N PHE A 185 -12.75 -7.87 5.80
CA PHE A 185 -12.84 -8.37 7.16
C PHE A 185 -12.23 -7.36 8.13
N ILE A 186 -13.03 -6.94 9.11
CA ILE A 186 -12.57 -6.10 10.21
C ILE A 186 -12.61 -6.97 11.47
N PRO A 187 -11.45 -7.27 12.09
CA PRO A 187 -11.43 -8.06 13.31
C PRO A 187 -12.08 -7.27 14.45
N GLN A 188 -13.17 -7.79 14.97
CA GLN A 188 -13.87 -7.30 16.14
C GLN A 188 -13.88 -8.41 17.18
N GLY A 189 -13.02 -8.25 18.18
CA GLY A 189 -12.74 -9.26 19.18
C GLY A 189 -12.05 -8.67 20.40
N PHE A 190 -11.84 -9.52 21.40
CA PHE A 190 -11.03 -9.19 22.57
C PHE A 190 -10.35 -10.46 23.08
N TYR A 191 -9.17 -10.29 23.67
CA TYR A 191 -8.39 -11.38 24.21
C TYR A 191 -9.09 -12.01 25.42
N ILE A 192 -9.27 -13.33 25.40
CA ILE A 192 -9.78 -14.11 26.53
C ILE A 192 -8.91 -15.32 26.86
N SER A 193 -8.90 -15.73 28.13
CA SER A 193 -8.18 -16.92 28.56
C SER A 193 -8.89 -18.18 28.06
N PHE A 194 -8.19 -19.03 27.30
CA PHE A 194 -8.76 -20.30 26.87
C PHE A 194 -9.12 -21.18 28.08
N ASP A 195 -8.15 -21.55 28.92
CA ASP A 195 -8.37 -22.51 30.03
C ASP A 195 -9.36 -22.03 31.09
N GLN A 196 -9.31 -20.73 31.43
CA GLN A 196 -10.11 -20.20 32.54
C GLN A 196 -11.49 -19.71 32.14
N TYR A 197 -11.73 -19.51 30.83
CA TYR A 197 -12.99 -18.96 30.30
C TYR A 197 -13.61 -19.89 29.25
N LEU A 198 -12.97 -20.09 28.10
CA LEU A 198 -13.55 -20.86 26.98
C LEU A 198 -13.66 -22.36 27.27
N ALA A 199 -12.63 -22.96 27.85
CA ALA A 199 -12.58 -24.40 28.12
C ALA A 199 -13.66 -24.87 29.11
N LYS A 200 -14.15 -23.95 29.96
CA LYS A 200 -15.24 -24.23 30.90
C LYS A 200 -16.61 -24.25 30.22
N ASN A 201 -16.78 -23.52 29.12
CA ASN A 201 -18.02 -23.49 28.36
C ASN A 201 -17.80 -22.97 26.92
N LEU A 202 -17.69 -23.90 25.96
CA LEU A 202 -17.51 -23.54 24.55
C LEU A 202 -18.74 -22.87 23.91
N SER A 203 -19.94 -23.02 24.50
CA SER A 203 -21.15 -22.34 24.01
C SER A 203 -21.11 -20.82 24.18
N LEU A 204 -20.15 -20.30 24.96
CA LEU A 204 -19.87 -18.85 25.01
C LEU A 204 -19.47 -18.30 23.64
N LEU A 205 -18.90 -19.12 22.75
CA LEU A 205 -18.57 -18.71 21.38
C LEU A 205 -19.83 -18.35 20.56
N ASP A 206 -20.94 -19.09 20.77
CA ASP A 206 -22.20 -18.80 20.09
C ASP A 206 -22.78 -17.46 20.57
N GLN A 207 -22.64 -17.17 21.87
CA GLN A 207 -23.06 -15.90 22.44
C GLN A 207 -22.19 -14.74 21.95
N LEU A 208 -20.85 -14.90 21.94
CA LEU A 208 -19.93 -13.89 21.40
C LEU A 208 -20.23 -13.59 19.92
N LYS A 209 -20.53 -14.63 19.14
CA LYS A 209 -20.97 -14.46 17.76
C LYS A 209 -22.29 -13.70 17.65
N ALA A 210 -23.27 -14.01 18.52
CA ALA A 210 -24.55 -13.30 18.55
C ALA A 210 -24.40 -11.82 18.96
N ASP A 211 -23.41 -11.52 19.80
CA ASP A 211 -23.04 -10.16 20.22
C ASP A 211 -22.24 -9.39 19.13
N GLY A 212 -21.90 -10.05 18.02
CA GLY A 212 -21.24 -9.45 16.86
C GLY A 212 -19.72 -9.56 16.86
N PHE A 213 -19.11 -10.32 17.78
CA PHE A 213 -17.69 -10.63 17.73
C PHE A 213 -17.40 -11.67 16.65
N ASN A 214 -16.32 -11.46 15.90
CA ASN A 214 -15.91 -12.33 14.78
C ASN A 214 -14.48 -12.87 14.95
N THR A 215 -13.80 -12.49 16.02
CA THR A 215 -12.48 -12.96 16.43
C THR A 215 -12.41 -13.04 17.95
N VAL A 216 -11.64 -13.99 18.48
CA VAL A 216 -11.51 -14.27 19.93
C VAL A 216 -10.08 -14.67 20.24
#